data_AF-A0A959TX15-F1
#
_entry.id   AF-A0A959TX15-F1
#
_cell.length_a   1.000
_cell.length_b   1.000
_cell.length_c   1.000
_cell.angle_alpha   90.00
_cell.angle_beta   90.00
_cell.angle_gamma   90.00
#
_symmetry.space_group_name_H-M   'P 1'
#
loop_
_entity.id
_entity.type
_entity.pdbx_description
1 polymer ?
#
loop_
_entity_poly.entity_id
_entity_poly.type
_entity_poly.pdbx_seq_one_letter_code
_entity_poly.pdbx_strand_id
1 'polypeptide(L)'
;MRATIALAVAVLVYVTIRAAWMPTVHDEARTFQQYVQTGEFLPFASHWDAGNHLLVTTWGNLVAPFFGPDRLALRAISLVGALLYLAYAALLTRRLMDPFVRTCTAAALMACPFLIDFFSLFRGYGISLGFFLMALYHIGSLQRGTRERDLALALLACVGMVWANLNLLLIAGPMLAIMLHASRSAIPKWRMLRVLIPTAAALLFFGTYALELRERGTLYYGLETGFVRGTLASLLTAMFGGEAPWAWVPAASLVVFIALAWVFGRDGTPRTALLAALSILLGFEMVSRTVLHHAFGTPFPEDRTALHLVPLMLLAFGSSLDLLKEKWHMLRWVALFLLALPLRTVLTANVGTTSFWPEQAIPAEVIQHVAELQAAHNRPLVIGAYHQMAAVWSFEQWEHDLLLNPLRPYNHPDPHVELLLLDPLHDRPPEGFVKELDAGTGRLELWHHAAAIQVDSLVWDSAFHVALGEREFTEVWHPQRTPGPGGSHLLEVELLIDAPHPLNELQLVSEWRDVDGDETFSERIPLQVMALDIRGRKLHLARLWPAYSERITRRVLYLWSPRSEALQAAVRLKVVALR
;
A
#
# COMPACT_ATOMS: atom_id res chain seq x y z
N MET A 1 10.33 -32.20 -6.74
CA MET A 1 8.86 -32.00 -6.75
C MET A 1 8.29 -31.98 -5.35
N ARG A 2 8.48 -33.03 -4.53
CA ARG A 2 8.05 -33.02 -3.12
C ARG A 2 8.59 -31.83 -2.32
N ALA A 3 9.90 -31.55 -2.42
CA ALA A 3 10.51 -30.40 -1.74
C ALA A 3 9.93 -29.04 -2.18
N THR A 4 9.72 -28.83 -3.48
CA THR A 4 9.11 -27.60 -4.01
C THR A 4 7.68 -27.40 -3.52
N ILE A 5 6.88 -28.47 -3.47
CA ILE A 5 5.50 -28.43 -2.96
C ILE A 5 5.51 -28.16 -1.45
N ALA A 6 6.37 -28.84 -0.70
CA ALA A 6 6.51 -28.61 0.74
C ALA A 6 6.91 -27.16 1.05
N LEU A 7 7.85 -26.59 0.28
CA LEU A 7 8.22 -25.18 0.40
C LEU A 7 7.04 -24.26 0.07
N ALA A 8 6.32 -24.51 -1.03
CA ALA A 8 5.16 -23.71 -1.39
C ALA A 8 4.09 -23.73 -0.28
N VAL A 9 3.81 -24.89 0.30
CA VAL A 9 2.88 -25.01 1.44
C VAL A 9 3.40 -24.26 2.66
N ALA A 10 4.68 -24.40 3.01
CA ALA A 10 5.27 -23.69 4.14
C ALA A 10 5.20 -22.16 3.96
N VAL A 11 5.52 -21.66 2.76
CA VAL A 11 5.40 -20.24 2.43
C VAL A 11 3.94 -19.80 2.50
N LEU A 12 3.00 -20.57 1.95
CA LEU A 12 1.57 -20.23 1.99
C LEU A 12 1.03 -20.14 3.42
N VAL A 13 1.40 -21.10 4.28
CA VAL A 13 1.05 -21.06 5.71
C VAL A 13 1.63 -19.81 6.36
N TYR A 14 2.90 -19.52 6.10
CA TYR A 14 3.57 -18.35 6.65
C TYR A 14 2.90 -17.03 6.24
N VAL A 15 2.65 -16.81 4.94
CA VAL A 15 1.97 -15.58 4.47
C VAL A 15 0.52 -15.48 4.98
N THR A 16 -0.16 -16.62 5.19
CA THR A 16 -1.51 -16.62 5.76
C THR A 16 -1.50 -16.16 7.22
N ILE A 17 -0.56 -16.66 8.02
CA ILE A 17 -0.38 -16.21 9.41
C ILE A 17 -0.05 -14.71 9.44
N ARG A 18 0.85 -14.25 8.56
CA ARG A 18 1.19 -12.83 8.45
C ARG A 18 0.00 -11.97 8.06
N ALA A 19 -0.79 -12.39 7.08
CA ALA A 19 -1.98 -11.66 6.65
C ALA A 19 -2.99 -11.47 7.79
N ALA A 20 -3.08 -12.44 8.70
CA ALA A 20 -3.98 -12.38 9.85
C ALA A 20 -3.45 -11.52 11.02
N TRP A 21 -2.15 -11.52 11.28
CA TRP A 21 -1.59 -10.91 12.51
C TRP A 21 -0.84 -9.59 12.31
N MET A 22 -0.28 -9.36 11.13
CA MET A 22 0.49 -8.14 10.88
C MET A 22 -0.44 -6.91 10.96
N PRO A 23 -0.06 -5.82 11.66
CA PRO A 23 -0.81 -4.57 11.64
C PRO A 23 -1.01 -4.01 10.23
N THR A 24 -2.01 -3.16 10.07
CA THR A 24 -2.31 -2.52 8.79
C THR A 24 -1.23 -1.48 8.46
N VAL A 25 -0.73 -1.45 7.23
CA VAL A 25 0.21 -0.38 6.81
C VAL A 25 -0.52 0.83 6.24
N HIS A 26 0.15 1.98 6.13
CA HIS A 26 -0.46 3.24 5.69
C HIS A 26 -1.23 3.10 4.38
N ASP A 27 -0.58 2.49 3.38
CA ASP A 27 -1.14 2.28 2.04
C ASP A 27 -2.43 1.41 2.07
N GLU A 28 -2.52 0.42 2.96
CA GLU A 28 -3.73 -0.42 3.13
C GLU A 28 -4.86 0.39 3.77
N ALA A 29 -4.56 1.10 4.86
CA ALA A 29 -5.52 1.93 5.57
C ALA A 29 -6.09 3.04 4.68
N ARG A 30 -5.22 3.71 3.90
CA ARG A 30 -5.64 4.70 2.89
C ARG A 30 -6.51 4.09 1.81
N THR A 31 -6.16 2.91 1.32
CA THR A 31 -6.97 2.19 0.32
C THR A 31 -8.38 1.92 0.86
N PHE A 32 -8.48 1.45 2.12
CA PHE A 32 -9.77 1.22 2.75
C PHE A 32 -10.55 2.53 2.90
N GLN A 33 -9.93 3.56 3.49
CA GLN A 33 -10.54 4.89 3.71
C GLN A 33 -11.10 5.53 2.45
N GLN A 34 -10.30 5.57 1.39
CA GLN A 34 -10.64 6.33 0.19
C GLN A 34 -11.62 5.60 -0.72
N TYR A 35 -11.59 4.27 -0.73
CA TYR A 35 -12.27 3.47 -1.76
C TYR A 35 -13.27 2.46 -1.22
N VAL A 36 -13.05 1.91 -0.03
CA VAL A 36 -13.91 0.86 0.55
C VAL A 36 -14.95 1.48 1.48
N GLN A 37 -14.50 2.36 2.37
CA GLN A 37 -15.37 3.07 3.31
C GLN A 37 -16.35 3.98 2.59
N THR A 38 -15.89 4.73 1.58
CA THR A 38 -16.74 5.64 0.79
C THR A 38 -17.67 4.92 -0.19
N GLY A 39 -17.34 3.68 -0.57
CA GLY A 39 -17.97 2.98 -1.69
C GLY A 39 -17.54 3.48 -3.07
N GLU A 40 -16.63 4.46 -3.13
CA GLU A 40 -16.23 5.14 -4.37
C GLU A 40 -14.87 4.64 -4.86
N PHE A 41 -14.88 3.55 -5.63
CA PHE A 41 -13.64 2.93 -6.13
C PHE A 41 -13.55 2.84 -7.65
N LEU A 42 -14.65 3.17 -8.36
CA LEU A 42 -14.70 3.05 -9.80
C LEU A 42 -13.79 4.08 -10.49
N PRO A 43 -13.04 3.67 -11.53
CA PRO A 43 -12.25 4.59 -12.33
C PRO A 43 -13.11 5.76 -12.84
N PHE A 44 -12.49 6.94 -12.96
CA PHE A 44 -13.13 8.18 -13.42
C PHE A 44 -14.18 8.78 -12.46
N ALA A 45 -14.62 8.05 -11.43
CA ALA A 45 -15.60 8.52 -10.44
C ALA A 45 -15.04 8.61 -9.02
N SER A 46 -13.95 7.91 -8.71
CA SER A 46 -13.30 7.91 -7.40
C SER A 46 -12.17 8.92 -7.27
N HIS A 47 -11.60 9.02 -6.06
CA HIS A 47 -10.32 9.69 -5.83
C HIS A 47 -9.23 9.22 -6.80
N TRP A 48 -8.53 10.18 -7.42
CA TRP A 48 -7.49 9.95 -8.40
C TRP A 48 -6.15 9.67 -7.71
N ASP A 49 -5.75 8.41 -7.67
CA ASP A 49 -4.44 8.01 -7.18
C ASP A 49 -4.01 6.69 -7.83
N ALA A 50 -2.73 6.58 -8.17
CA ALA A 50 -2.16 5.37 -8.76
C ALA A 50 -2.19 4.15 -7.80
N GLY A 51 -2.37 4.41 -6.50
CA GLY A 51 -2.58 3.44 -5.45
C GLY A 51 -3.97 2.81 -5.42
N ASN A 52 -4.93 3.25 -6.26
CA ASN A 52 -6.20 2.54 -6.46
C ASN A 52 -5.96 1.26 -7.28
N HIS A 53 -5.66 0.16 -6.58
CA HIS A 53 -5.58 -1.17 -7.17
C HIS A 53 -6.99 -1.72 -7.41
N LEU A 54 -7.55 -1.45 -8.58
CA LEU A 54 -8.98 -1.63 -8.90
C LEU A 54 -9.55 -3.02 -8.57
N LEU A 55 -8.82 -4.11 -8.84
CA LEU A 55 -9.26 -5.46 -8.44
C LEU A 55 -9.37 -5.60 -6.92
N VAL A 56 -8.41 -5.02 -6.19
CA VAL A 56 -8.31 -5.09 -4.73
C VAL A 56 -9.36 -4.19 -4.07
N THR A 57 -9.59 -2.99 -4.57
CA THR A 57 -10.67 -2.13 -4.08
C THR A 57 -12.05 -2.69 -4.41
N THR A 58 -12.22 -3.34 -5.57
CA THR A 58 -13.44 -4.12 -5.87
C THR A 58 -13.63 -5.23 -4.84
N TRP A 59 -12.58 -6.00 -4.52
CA TRP A 59 -12.63 -7.03 -3.48
C TRP A 59 -13.03 -6.44 -2.12
N GLY A 60 -12.38 -5.34 -1.70
CA GLY A 60 -12.67 -4.66 -0.45
C GLY A 60 -14.14 -4.26 -0.32
N ASN A 61 -14.71 -3.67 -1.38
CA ASN A 61 -16.13 -3.30 -1.43
C ASN A 61 -17.09 -4.49 -1.42
N LEU A 62 -16.64 -5.67 -1.85
CA LEU A 62 -17.45 -6.90 -1.77
C LEU A 62 -17.41 -7.54 -0.38
N VAL A 63 -16.28 -7.45 0.35
CA VAL A 63 -16.11 -8.16 1.63
C VAL A 63 -16.41 -7.31 2.86
N ALA A 64 -16.08 -6.01 2.82
CA ALA A 64 -16.25 -5.12 3.96
C ALA A 64 -17.70 -5.03 4.47
N PRO A 65 -18.76 -5.10 3.64
CA PRO A 65 -20.14 -5.13 4.13
C PRO A 65 -20.47 -6.33 5.03
N PHE A 66 -19.72 -7.43 4.93
CA PHE A 66 -19.97 -8.66 5.71
C PHE A 66 -19.03 -8.81 6.91
N PHE A 67 -17.79 -8.32 6.79
CA PHE A 67 -16.73 -8.54 7.79
C PHE A 67 -16.24 -7.24 8.44
N GLY A 68 -16.70 -6.07 8.00
CA GLY A 68 -16.18 -4.78 8.45
C GLY A 68 -14.71 -4.59 8.04
N PRO A 69 -13.91 -3.87 8.85
CA PRO A 69 -12.48 -3.63 8.61
C PRO A 69 -11.61 -4.83 9.03
N ASP A 70 -12.05 -6.07 8.81
CA ASP A 70 -11.26 -7.27 9.14
C ASP A 70 -10.06 -7.41 8.19
N ARG A 71 -8.84 -7.42 8.76
CA ARG A 71 -7.59 -7.51 7.99
C ARG A 71 -7.54 -8.74 7.09
N LEU A 72 -7.93 -9.90 7.62
CA LEU A 72 -7.80 -11.16 6.88
C LEU A 72 -8.78 -11.21 5.71
N ALA A 73 -10.03 -10.76 5.90
CA ALA A 73 -11.04 -10.67 4.86
C ALA A 73 -10.58 -9.74 3.73
N LEU A 74 -10.03 -8.57 4.06
CA LEU A 74 -9.48 -7.65 3.07
C LEU A 74 -8.27 -8.25 2.35
N ARG A 75 -7.32 -8.84 3.09
CA ARG A 75 -6.08 -9.41 2.54
C ARG A 75 -6.25 -10.75 1.81
N ALA A 76 -7.43 -11.38 1.91
CA ALA A 76 -7.70 -12.67 1.27
C ALA A 76 -7.44 -12.66 -0.25
N ILE A 77 -7.67 -11.54 -0.95
CA ILE A 77 -7.35 -11.42 -2.38
C ILE A 77 -5.84 -11.59 -2.66
N SER A 78 -4.98 -11.12 -1.76
CA SER A 78 -3.53 -11.29 -1.87
C SER A 78 -3.09 -12.71 -1.54
N LEU A 79 -3.81 -13.42 -0.66
CA LEU A 79 -3.60 -14.85 -0.41
C LEU A 79 -3.99 -15.71 -1.63
N VAL A 80 -5.06 -15.35 -2.34
CA VAL A 80 -5.37 -15.94 -3.65
C VAL A 80 -4.22 -15.68 -4.64
N GLY A 81 -3.66 -14.47 -4.61
CA GLY A 81 -2.45 -14.11 -5.35
C GLY A 81 -1.25 -14.99 -5.00
N ALA A 82 -1.02 -15.25 -3.72
CA ALA A 82 0.03 -16.13 -3.22
C ALA A 82 -0.14 -17.55 -3.74
N LEU A 83 -1.36 -18.10 -3.66
CA LEU A 83 -1.66 -19.44 -4.15
C LEU A 83 -1.38 -19.56 -5.66
N LEU A 84 -1.86 -18.60 -6.46
CA LEU A 84 -1.59 -18.55 -7.90
C LEU A 84 -0.09 -18.43 -8.18
N TYR A 85 0.60 -17.50 -7.50
CA TYR A 85 2.03 -17.28 -7.67
C TYR A 85 2.84 -18.54 -7.36
N LEU A 86 2.61 -19.17 -6.21
CA LEU A 86 3.33 -20.36 -5.78
C LEU A 86 3.07 -21.55 -6.72
N ALA A 87 1.82 -21.75 -7.16
CA ALA A 87 1.46 -22.78 -8.13
C ALA A 87 2.20 -22.57 -9.46
N TYR A 88 2.15 -21.37 -10.03
CA TYR A 88 2.78 -21.08 -11.32
C TYR A 88 4.31 -20.97 -11.24
N ALA A 89 4.88 -20.55 -10.11
CA ALA A 89 6.32 -20.64 -9.86
C ALA A 89 6.81 -22.09 -9.85
N ALA A 90 6.07 -23.00 -9.19
CA ALA A 90 6.36 -24.44 -9.21
C ALA A 90 6.26 -25.01 -10.64
N LEU A 91 5.26 -24.59 -11.41
CA LEU A 91 5.08 -25.06 -12.78
C LEU A 91 6.13 -24.52 -13.76
N LEU A 92 6.53 -23.26 -13.63
CA LEU A 92 7.55 -22.63 -14.48
C LEU A 92 8.93 -23.23 -14.23
N THR A 93 9.32 -23.38 -12.97
CA THR A 93 10.64 -23.95 -12.60
C THR A 93 10.79 -25.40 -13.05
N ARG A 94 9.70 -26.15 -13.25
CA ARG A 94 9.75 -27.49 -13.87
C ARG A 94 10.26 -27.51 -15.31
N ARG A 95 10.33 -26.37 -15.99
CA ARG A 95 10.96 -26.26 -17.31
C ARG A 95 12.47 -26.31 -17.26
N LEU A 96 13.07 -26.07 -16.09
CA LEU A 96 14.50 -26.22 -15.84
C LEU A 96 14.83 -27.71 -15.72
N MET A 97 15.83 -28.16 -16.47
CA MET A 97 16.19 -29.57 -16.60
C MET A 97 17.05 -30.04 -15.42
N ASP A 98 17.96 -29.20 -14.94
CA ASP A 98 18.81 -29.49 -13.79
C ASP A 98 18.01 -29.48 -12.48
N PRO A 99 17.97 -30.59 -11.71
CA PRO A 99 17.25 -30.61 -10.45
C PRO A 99 17.80 -29.63 -9.41
N PHE A 100 19.10 -29.35 -9.42
CA PHE A 100 19.73 -28.46 -8.46
C PHE A 100 19.42 -27.00 -8.79
N VAL A 101 19.70 -26.56 -10.02
CA VAL A 101 19.33 -25.20 -10.48
C VAL A 101 17.84 -24.96 -10.29
N ARG A 102 16.99 -25.92 -10.69
CA ARG A 102 15.54 -25.85 -10.49
C ARG A 102 15.14 -25.61 -9.04
N THR A 103 15.76 -26.33 -8.11
CA THR A 103 15.41 -26.23 -6.68
C THR A 103 15.84 -24.89 -6.11
N CYS A 104 17.05 -24.42 -6.44
CA CYS A 104 17.53 -23.11 -6.01
C CYS A 104 16.68 -21.96 -6.60
N THR A 105 16.33 -22.02 -7.89
CA THR A 105 15.46 -21.01 -8.52
C THR A 105 14.05 -21.04 -7.93
N ALA A 106 13.47 -22.22 -7.69
CA ALA A 106 12.17 -22.33 -7.04
C ALA A 106 12.20 -21.77 -5.62
N ALA A 107 13.26 -22.07 -4.86
CA ALA A 107 13.42 -21.54 -3.50
C ALA A 107 13.55 -20.01 -3.48
N ALA A 108 14.34 -19.44 -4.39
CA ALA A 108 14.47 -17.99 -4.53
C ALA A 108 13.17 -17.30 -4.93
N LEU A 109 12.38 -17.87 -5.84
CA LEU A 109 11.09 -17.29 -6.24
C LEU A 109 10.07 -17.35 -5.12
N MET A 110 9.94 -18.51 -4.46
CA MET A 110 8.89 -18.74 -3.46
C MET A 110 9.21 -18.10 -2.11
N ALA A 111 10.50 -17.99 -1.77
CA ALA A 111 10.93 -17.50 -0.47
C ALA A 111 11.85 -16.27 -0.58
N CYS A 112 11.54 -15.37 -1.52
CA CYS A 112 12.10 -14.02 -1.51
C CYS A 112 11.38 -13.16 -0.46
N PRO A 113 12.09 -12.56 0.51
CA PRO A 113 11.46 -11.86 1.63
C PRO A 113 10.61 -10.68 1.15
N PHE A 114 11.11 -9.94 0.15
CA PHE A 114 10.39 -8.79 -0.41
C PHE A 114 9.10 -9.19 -1.13
N LEU A 115 9.06 -10.35 -1.81
CA LEU A 115 7.84 -10.83 -2.47
C LEU A 115 6.80 -11.33 -1.46
N ILE A 116 7.26 -12.03 -0.42
CA ILE A 116 6.42 -12.61 0.63
C ILE A 116 5.58 -11.56 1.35
N ASP A 117 6.16 -10.39 1.62
CA ASP A 117 5.44 -9.31 2.31
C ASP A 117 4.19 -8.87 1.53
N PHE A 118 4.30 -8.71 0.21
CA PHE A 118 3.17 -8.29 -0.64
C PHE A 118 2.08 -9.33 -0.84
N PHE A 119 2.32 -10.59 -0.48
CA PHE A 119 1.27 -11.60 -0.43
C PHE A 119 0.42 -11.50 0.85
N SER A 120 0.87 -10.73 1.83
CA SER A 120 0.22 -10.57 3.13
C SER A 120 -0.43 -9.19 3.31
N LEU A 121 -0.51 -8.38 2.24
CA LEU A 121 -1.00 -7.00 2.27
C LEU A 121 -2.21 -6.81 1.34
N PHE A 122 -3.18 -5.99 1.74
CA PHE A 122 -4.34 -5.55 0.97
C PHE A 122 -3.94 -4.53 -0.11
N ARG A 123 -3.14 -5.01 -1.08
CA ARG A 123 -2.58 -4.22 -2.18
C ARG A 123 -2.53 -5.06 -3.46
N GLY A 124 -2.48 -4.41 -4.62
CA GLY A 124 -2.50 -5.07 -5.93
C GLY A 124 -1.29 -5.93 -6.27
N TYR A 125 -0.17 -5.76 -5.55
CA TYR A 125 1.11 -6.37 -5.90
C TYR A 125 1.07 -7.91 -5.86
N GLY A 126 0.58 -8.54 -4.78
CA GLY A 126 0.57 -10.00 -4.65
C GLY A 126 -0.26 -10.69 -5.75
N ILE A 127 -1.53 -10.30 -5.90
CA ILE A 127 -2.43 -10.88 -6.90
C ILE A 127 -1.97 -10.59 -8.35
N SER A 128 -1.43 -9.41 -8.61
CA SER A 128 -0.87 -9.09 -9.94
C SER A 128 0.32 -9.98 -10.30
N LEU A 129 1.20 -10.31 -9.34
CA LEU A 129 2.30 -11.25 -9.56
C LEU A 129 1.82 -12.70 -9.80
N GLY A 130 0.75 -13.12 -9.14
CA GLY A 130 0.11 -14.42 -9.38
C GLY A 130 -0.37 -14.55 -10.82
N PHE A 131 -1.11 -13.54 -11.31
CA PHE A 131 -1.51 -13.47 -12.72
C PHE A 131 -0.32 -13.33 -13.66
N PHE A 132 0.71 -12.56 -13.30
CA PHE A 132 1.91 -12.41 -14.12
C PHE A 132 2.60 -13.76 -14.38
N LEU A 133 2.82 -14.58 -13.35
CA LEU A 133 3.40 -15.92 -13.52
C LEU A 133 2.47 -16.87 -14.27
N MET A 134 1.16 -16.77 -14.07
CA MET A 134 0.17 -17.51 -14.85
C MET A 134 0.29 -17.20 -16.34
N ALA A 135 0.37 -15.92 -16.71
CA ALA A 135 0.53 -15.49 -18.10
C ALA A 135 1.86 -15.99 -18.68
N LEU A 136 2.98 -15.86 -17.97
CA LEU A 136 4.29 -16.39 -18.40
C LEU A 136 4.27 -17.91 -18.63
N TYR A 137 3.60 -18.64 -17.75
CA TYR A 137 3.46 -20.08 -17.91
C TYR A 137 2.69 -20.40 -19.20
N HIS A 138 1.52 -19.82 -19.40
CA HIS A 138 0.70 -20.15 -20.56
C HIS A 138 1.32 -19.66 -21.88
N ILE A 139 2.06 -18.54 -21.89
CA ILE A 139 2.87 -18.10 -23.05
C ILE A 139 3.83 -19.21 -23.50
N GLY A 140 4.63 -19.76 -22.59
CA GLY A 140 5.57 -20.82 -22.98
C GLY A 140 4.90 -22.18 -23.22
N SER A 141 3.63 -22.36 -22.86
CA SER A 141 2.83 -23.49 -23.32
C SER A 141 2.39 -23.31 -24.77
N LEU A 142 1.93 -22.11 -25.14
CA LEU A 142 1.54 -21.77 -26.52
C LEU A 142 2.68 -21.94 -27.53
N GLN A 143 3.91 -21.61 -27.14
CA GLN A 143 5.10 -21.76 -27.99
C GLN A 143 5.43 -23.22 -28.34
N ARG A 144 4.91 -24.21 -27.58
CA ARG A 144 5.18 -25.65 -27.79
C ARG A 144 4.03 -26.39 -28.45
N GLY A 145 2.83 -25.88 -28.27
CA GLY A 145 1.61 -26.46 -28.78
C GLY A 145 0.47 -25.52 -28.46
N THR A 146 -0.05 -24.87 -29.49
CA THR A 146 -1.07 -23.86 -29.30
C THR A 146 -2.39 -24.54 -28.93
N ARG A 147 -2.92 -24.21 -27.75
CA ARG A 147 -4.27 -24.61 -27.33
C ARG A 147 -5.06 -23.36 -27.02
N GLU A 148 -6.31 -23.34 -27.45
CA GLU A 148 -7.23 -22.24 -27.18
C GLU A 148 -7.37 -21.94 -25.68
N ARG A 149 -7.35 -22.99 -24.84
CA ARG A 149 -7.33 -22.85 -23.38
C ARG A 149 -6.12 -22.06 -22.88
N ASP A 150 -4.92 -22.38 -23.36
CA ASP A 150 -3.70 -21.69 -22.93
C ASP A 150 -3.74 -20.21 -23.37
N LEU A 151 -4.28 -19.91 -24.55
CA LEU A 151 -4.46 -18.54 -25.01
C LEU A 151 -5.47 -17.80 -24.12
N ALA A 152 -6.63 -18.39 -23.85
CA ALA A 152 -7.65 -17.78 -23.01
C ALA A 152 -7.14 -17.51 -21.59
N LEU A 153 -6.43 -18.46 -20.98
CA LEU A 153 -5.85 -18.30 -19.65
C LEU A 153 -4.73 -17.26 -19.63
N ALA A 154 -3.90 -17.20 -20.67
CA ALA A 154 -2.86 -16.18 -20.78
C ALA A 154 -3.44 -14.76 -20.91
N LEU A 155 -4.49 -14.60 -21.73
CA LEU A 155 -5.18 -13.33 -21.91
C LEU A 155 -5.93 -12.90 -20.63
N LEU A 156 -6.65 -13.81 -19.98
CA LEU A 156 -7.29 -13.57 -18.69
C LEU A 156 -6.26 -13.10 -17.66
N ALA A 157 -5.10 -13.75 -17.61
CA ALA A 157 -4.03 -13.38 -16.70
C ALA A 157 -3.41 -12.01 -17.04
N CYS A 158 -3.28 -11.65 -18.32
CA CYS A 158 -2.88 -10.29 -18.71
C CYS A 158 -3.88 -9.23 -18.26
N VAL A 159 -5.19 -9.47 -18.41
CA VAL A 159 -6.20 -8.52 -17.90
C VAL A 159 -6.17 -8.48 -16.38
N GLY A 160 -6.12 -9.63 -15.71
CA GLY A 160 -6.10 -9.73 -14.25
C GLY A 160 -4.90 -9.05 -13.61
N MET A 161 -3.70 -9.17 -14.20
CA MET A 161 -2.50 -8.52 -13.66
C MET A 161 -2.56 -6.99 -13.78
N VAL A 162 -3.14 -6.46 -14.88
CA VAL A 162 -3.30 -5.00 -15.10
C VAL A 162 -4.43 -4.44 -14.22
N TRP A 163 -5.53 -5.18 -14.11
CA TRP A 163 -6.65 -4.81 -13.24
C TRP A 163 -6.23 -4.79 -11.76
N ALA A 164 -5.35 -5.71 -11.37
CA ALA A 164 -4.73 -5.73 -10.05
C ALA A 164 -3.71 -4.61 -9.84
N ASN A 165 -2.88 -4.33 -10.84
CA ASN A 165 -1.79 -3.36 -10.73
C ASN A 165 -1.54 -2.71 -12.10
N LEU A 166 -1.96 -1.46 -12.23
CA LEU A 166 -1.92 -0.71 -13.48
C LEU A 166 -0.49 -0.59 -14.05
N ASN A 167 0.53 -0.65 -13.20
CA ASN A 167 1.92 -0.59 -13.62
C ASN A 167 2.32 -1.73 -14.57
N LEU A 168 1.62 -2.86 -14.54
CA LEU A 168 1.85 -4.00 -15.43
C LEU A 168 1.22 -3.85 -16.82
N LEU A 169 0.53 -2.73 -17.08
CA LEU A 169 0.03 -2.42 -18.42
C LEU A 169 1.16 -2.42 -19.46
N LEU A 170 2.34 -1.91 -19.07
CA LEU A 170 3.49 -1.81 -19.96
C LEU A 170 3.97 -3.19 -20.44
N ILE A 171 4.13 -4.13 -19.51
CA ILE A 171 4.58 -5.50 -19.82
C ILE A 171 3.48 -6.35 -20.47
N ALA A 172 2.20 -6.00 -20.32
CA ALA A 172 1.09 -6.68 -20.99
C ALA A 172 1.19 -6.62 -22.53
N GLY A 173 1.68 -5.50 -23.07
CA GLY A 173 1.86 -5.30 -24.52
C GLY A 173 2.76 -6.33 -25.20
N PRO A 174 4.05 -6.47 -24.83
CA PRO A 174 4.94 -7.48 -25.41
C PRO A 174 4.46 -8.91 -25.09
N MET A 175 3.84 -9.15 -23.94
CA MET A 175 3.25 -10.46 -23.64
C MET A 175 2.15 -10.81 -24.64
N LEU A 176 1.24 -9.87 -24.94
CA LEU A 176 0.21 -10.05 -25.98
C LEU A 176 0.84 -10.31 -27.35
N ALA A 177 1.87 -9.56 -27.74
CA ALA A 177 2.56 -9.76 -29.01
C ALA A 177 3.15 -11.18 -29.14
N ILE A 178 3.78 -11.69 -28.07
CA ILE A 178 4.32 -13.06 -28.03
C ILE A 178 3.18 -14.08 -28.16
N MET A 179 2.06 -13.90 -27.44
CA MET A 179 0.90 -14.80 -27.51
C MET A 179 0.30 -14.86 -28.92
N LEU A 180 0.14 -13.71 -29.57
CA LEU A 180 -0.41 -13.63 -30.93
C LEU A 180 0.53 -14.26 -31.94
N HIS A 181 1.84 -14.00 -31.82
CA HIS A 181 2.83 -14.65 -32.66
C HIS A 181 2.80 -16.17 -32.52
N ALA A 182 2.73 -16.68 -31.29
CA ALA A 182 2.67 -18.11 -31.00
C ALA A 182 1.35 -18.78 -31.43
N SER A 183 0.28 -17.99 -31.62
CA SER A 183 -1.06 -18.51 -31.92
C SER A 183 -1.49 -18.35 -33.38
N ARG A 184 -0.78 -17.53 -34.17
CA ARG A 184 -1.22 -17.06 -35.50
C ARG A 184 -1.53 -18.15 -36.52
N SER A 185 -0.83 -19.28 -36.44
CA SER A 185 -0.97 -20.40 -37.41
C SER A 185 -1.88 -21.52 -36.90
N ALA A 186 -2.12 -21.59 -35.59
CA ALA A 186 -2.74 -22.75 -34.96
C ALA A 186 -4.18 -22.49 -34.48
N ILE A 187 -4.56 -21.23 -34.25
CA ILE A 187 -5.92 -20.87 -33.85
C ILE A 187 -6.60 -20.11 -34.99
N PRO A 188 -7.79 -20.53 -35.45
CA PRO A 188 -8.51 -19.83 -36.51
C PRO A 188 -8.87 -18.41 -36.07
N LYS A 189 -8.79 -17.46 -37.00
CA LYS A 189 -8.89 -16.00 -36.73
C LYS A 189 -10.14 -15.63 -35.91
N TRP A 190 -11.30 -16.20 -36.19
CA TRP A 190 -12.54 -15.86 -35.47
C TRP A 190 -12.52 -16.25 -33.99
N ARG A 191 -11.86 -17.37 -33.63
CA ARG A 191 -11.70 -17.77 -32.22
C ARG A 191 -10.71 -16.86 -31.50
N MET A 192 -9.64 -16.48 -32.21
CA MET A 192 -8.68 -15.51 -31.70
C MET A 192 -9.34 -14.15 -31.47
N LEU A 193 -10.16 -13.67 -32.40
CA LEU A 193 -10.90 -12.40 -32.25
C LEU A 193 -11.87 -12.43 -31.07
N ARG A 194 -12.58 -13.55 -30.84
CA ARG A 194 -13.50 -13.72 -29.71
C ARG A 194 -12.84 -13.47 -28.35
N VAL A 195 -11.57 -13.84 -28.18
CA VAL A 195 -10.82 -13.61 -26.94
C VAL A 195 -10.00 -12.32 -26.96
N LEU A 196 -9.56 -11.87 -28.14
CA LEU A 196 -8.76 -10.66 -28.32
C LEU A 196 -9.59 -9.40 -28.09
N ILE A 197 -10.81 -9.32 -28.64
CA ILE A 197 -11.67 -8.14 -28.54
C ILE A 197 -11.92 -7.72 -27.09
N PRO A 198 -12.40 -8.61 -26.19
CA PRO A 198 -12.61 -8.23 -24.78
C PRO A 198 -11.29 -7.88 -24.08
N THR A 199 -10.19 -8.57 -24.41
CA THR A 199 -8.86 -8.25 -23.86
C THR A 199 -8.39 -6.87 -24.29
N ALA A 200 -8.48 -6.55 -25.57
CA ALA A 200 -8.08 -5.27 -26.12
C ALA A 200 -8.96 -4.13 -25.57
N ALA A 201 -10.27 -4.35 -25.43
CA ALA A 201 -11.17 -3.39 -24.79
C ALA A 201 -10.78 -3.12 -23.33
N ALA A 202 -10.48 -4.16 -22.55
CA ALA A 202 -10.03 -4.01 -21.16
C ALA A 202 -8.68 -3.27 -21.07
N LEU A 203 -7.69 -3.65 -21.89
CA LEU A 203 -6.39 -2.97 -21.89
C LEU A 203 -6.49 -1.51 -22.38
N LEU A 204 -7.38 -1.23 -23.32
CA LEU A 204 -7.65 0.13 -23.76
C LEU A 204 -8.27 0.96 -22.64
N PHE A 205 -9.24 0.42 -21.91
CA PHE A 205 -9.84 1.07 -20.74
C PHE A 205 -8.81 1.40 -19.66
N PHE A 206 -7.93 0.45 -19.32
CA PHE A 206 -6.85 0.71 -18.36
C PHE A 206 -5.82 1.69 -18.92
N GLY A 207 -5.55 1.65 -20.22
CA GLY A 207 -4.68 2.61 -20.90
C GLY A 207 -5.23 4.04 -20.85
N THR A 208 -6.52 4.23 -21.09
CA THR A 208 -7.16 5.55 -20.96
C THR A 208 -7.14 6.03 -19.52
N TYR A 209 -7.40 5.15 -18.56
CA TYR A 209 -7.31 5.50 -17.14
C TYR A 209 -5.88 5.89 -16.73
N ALA A 210 -4.85 5.18 -17.21
CA ALA A 210 -3.46 5.53 -16.97
C ALA A 210 -3.06 6.90 -17.54
N LEU A 211 -3.59 7.25 -18.72
CA LEU A 211 -3.35 8.56 -19.33
C LEU A 211 -3.98 9.68 -18.50
N GLU A 212 -5.22 9.52 -18.03
CA GLU A 212 -5.86 10.49 -17.12
C GLU A 212 -5.09 10.65 -15.81
N LEU A 213 -4.62 9.55 -15.21
CA LEU A 213 -3.78 9.60 -14.00
C LEU A 213 -2.50 10.41 -14.24
N ARG A 214 -1.88 10.24 -15.42
CA ARG A 214 -0.70 11.02 -15.82
C ARG A 214 -1.02 12.50 -15.95
N GLU A 215 -2.10 12.85 -16.66
CA GLU A 215 -2.51 14.25 -16.87
C GLU A 215 -2.80 14.97 -15.55
N ARG A 216 -3.26 14.22 -14.53
CA ARG A 216 -3.52 14.72 -13.17
C ARG A 216 -2.28 14.74 -12.27
N GLY A 217 -1.11 14.30 -12.76
CA GLY A 217 0.13 14.27 -11.98
C GLY A 217 0.15 13.20 -10.88
N THR A 218 -0.75 12.21 -10.93
CA THR A 218 -0.90 11.18 -9.88
C THR A 218 0.04 9.98 -10.07
N LEU A 219 0.85 9.97 -11.14
CA LEU A 219 1.92 9.01 -11.38
C LEU A 219 3.27 9.52 -10.83
N TYR A 220 3.28 10.04 -9.60
CA TYR A 220 4.42 10.74 -9.00
C TYR A 220 5.45 9.83 -8.32
N TYR A 221 5.07 8.59 -7.95
CA TYR A 221 5.94 7.71 -7.17
C TYR A 221 7.01 7.03 -8.06
N GLY A 222 8.28 7.39 -7.83
CA GLY A 222 9.43 6.76 -8.48
C GLY A 222 10.69 7.62 -8.43
N LEU A 223 11.68 7.25 -9.25
CA LEU A 223 13.04 7.82 -9.23
C LEU A 223 13.45 8.47 -10.56
N GLU A 224 14.30 9.49 -10.45
CA GLU A 224 14.95 10.14 -11.59
C GLU A 224 16.34 9.55 -11.92
N THR A 225 16.89 8.70 -11.03
CA THR A 225 18.28 8.20 -11.10
C THR A 225 18.54 7.10 -12.14
N GLY A 226 17.51 6.72 -12.90
CA GLY A 226 17.60 5.71 -13.96
C GLY A 226 17.30 4.27 -13.54
N PHE A 227 17.19 3.38 -14.52
CA PHE A 227 16.80 1.98 -14.31
C PHE A 227 17.78 1.18 -13.44
N VAL A 228 19.10 1.32 -13.64
CA VAL A 228 20.09 0.51 -12.90
C VAL A 228 20.38 1.10 -11.52
N ARG A 229 20.70 2.39 -11.45
CA ARG A 229 21.08 3.06 -10.19
C ARG A 229 19.87 3.42 -9.32
N GLY A 230 18.67 3.50 -9.89
CA GLY A 230 17.42 3.73 -9.17
C GLY A 230 16.61 2.44 -9.00
N THR A 231 15.92 2.01 -10.05
CA THR A 231 14.98 0.87 -9.99
C THR A 231 15.62 -0.42 -9.47
N LEU A 232 16.77 -0.83 -10.03
CA LEU A 232 17.39 -2.08 -9.61
C LEU A 232 18.07 -1.96 -8.24
N ALA A 233 18.67 -0.81 -7.94
CA ALA A 233 19.28 -0.58 -6.63
C ALA A 233 18.22 -0.63 -5.51
N SER A 234 17.08 0.04 -5.68
CA SER A 234 15.96 0.00 -4.73
C SER A 234 15.43 -1.42 -4.52
N LEU A 235 15.24 -2.21 -5.60
CA LEU A 235 14.87 -3.62 -5.49
C LEU A 235 15.88 -4.46 -4.71
N LEU A 236 17.18 -4.28 -4.97
CA LEU A 236 18.23 -5.03 -4.26
C LEU A 236 18.30 -4.61 -2.79
N THR A 237 18.15 -3.32 -2.50
CA THR A 237 18.03 -2.82 -1.13
C THR A 237 16.86 -3.48 -0.40
N ALA A 238 15.68 -3.55 -1.02
CA ALA A 238 14.52 -4.20 -0.42
C ALA A 238 14.69 -5.72 -0.26
N MET A 239 15.33 -6.38 -1.24
CA MET A 239 15.59 -7.83 -1.23
C MET A 239 16.66 -8.27 -0.22
N PHE A 240 17.65 -7.43 0.07
CA PHE A 240 18.80 -7.79 0.93
C PHE A 240 18.92 -6.98 2.23
N GLY A 241 18.20 -5.87 2.37
CA GLY A 241 18.12 -5.08 3.61
C GLY A 241 19.25 -4.06 3.83
N GLY A 242 19.94 -3.63 2.78
CA GLY A 242 21.01 -2.62 2.89
C GLY A 242 21.27 -1.95 1.54
N GLU A 243 21.88 -0.76 1.56
CA GLU A 243 22.16 -0.01 0.34
C GLU A 243 22.92 -0.85 -0.69
N ALA A 244 22.48 -0.77 -1.95
CA ALA A 244 23.03 -1.54 -3.04
C ALA A 244 23.71 -0.67 -4.12
N PRO A 245 24.79 0.10 -3.80
CA PRO A 245 25.53 0.86 -4.81
C PRO A 245 26.18 -0.05 -5.87
N TRP A 246 26.30 -1.34 -5.55
CA TRP A 246 26.79 -2.42 -6.40
C TRP A 246 25.71 -3.01 -7.32
N ALA A 247 24.51 -2.41 -7.44
CA ALA A 247 23.41 -2.92 -8.27
C ALA A 247 23.78 -3.22 -9.74
N TRP A 248 24.79 -2.54 -10.28
CA TRP A 248 25.31 -2.79 -11.62
C TRP A 248 25.97 -4.17 -11.77
N VAL A 249 26.51 -4.76 -10.69
CA VAL A 249 27.16 -6.07 -10.71
C VAL A 249 26.18 -7.21 -11.02
N PRO A 250 25.07 -7.40 -10.28
CA PRO A 250 24.08 -8.41 -10.62
C PRO A 250 23.38 -8.09 -11.95
N ALA A 251 23.19 -6.81 -12.30
CA ALA A 251 22.64 -6.41 -13.59
C ALA A 251 23.51 -6.87 -14.76
N ALA A 252 24.79 -6.49 -14.74
CA ALA A 252 25.77 -6.86 -15.76
C ALA A 252 25.95 -8.37 -15.83
N SER A 253 25.99 -9.03 -14.67
CA SER A 253 26.04 -10.50 -14.59
C SER A 253 24.83 -11.11 -15.29
N LEU A 254 23.60 -10.67 -14.98
CA LEU A 254 22.39 -11.17 -15.60
C LEU A 254 22.44 -11.01 -17.13
N VAL A 255 22.80 -9.83 -17.63
CA VAL A 255 22.94 -9.57 -19.08
C VAL A 255 23.98 -10.50 -19.71
N VAL A 256 25.14 -10.67 -19.07
CA VAL A 256 26.19 -11.59 -19.55
C VAL A 256 25.69 -13.03 -19.58
N PHE A 257 25.03 -13.51 -18.51
CA PHE A 257 24.49 -14.87 -18.46
C PHE A 257 23.40 -15.10 -19.52
N ILE A 258 22.54 -14.12 -19.78
CA ILE A 258 21.56 -14.16 -20.86
C ILE A 258 22.26 -14.23 -22.22
N ALA A 259 23.23 -13.34 -22.47
CA ALA A 259 23.97 -13.28 -23.74
C ALA A 259 24.73 -14.59 -24.00
N LEU A 260 25.45 -15.11 -23.00
CA LEU A 260 26.16 -16.38 -23.11
C LEU A 260 25.18 -17.54 -23.37
N ALA A 261 24.04 -17.58 -22.66
CA ALA A 261 23.04 -18.63 -22.88
C ALA A 261 22.46 -18.57 -24.31
N TRP A 262 22.33 -17.37 -24.88
CA TRP A 262 21.94 -17.22 -26.29
C TRP A 262 22.99 -17.67 -27.29
N VAL A 263 24.27 -17.48 -26.99
CA VAL A 263 25.38 -17.91 -27.85
C VAL A 263 25.59 -19.43 -27.77
N PHE A 264 25.46 -20.02 -26.59
CA PHE A 264 25.91 -21.39 -26.33
C PHE A 264 24.80 -22.40 -26.01
N GLY A 265 23.57 -21.96 -25.76
CA GLY A 265 22.49 -22.79 -25.24
C GLY A 265 21.25 -22.87 -26.13
N ARG A 266 21.31 -22.50 -27.41
CA ARG A 266 20.16 -22.59 -28.33
C ARG A 266 19.93 -24.04 -28.75
N ASP A 267 18.90 -24.65 -28.17
CA ASP A 267 18.55 -26.07 -28.39
C ASP A 267 17.08 -26.29 -28.82
N GLY A 268 16.28 -25.22 -28.94
CA GLY A 268 14.84 -25.29 -29.29
C GLY A 268 13.93 -25.89 -28.20
N THR A 269 14.43 -26.10 -26.98
CA THR A 269 13.69 -26.69 -25.86
C THR A 269 12.76 -25.71 -25.12
N PRO A 270 11.89 -26.18 -24.19
CA PRO A 270 11.01 -25.31 -23.41
C PRO A 270 11.73 -24.25 -22.57
N ARG A 271 12.96 -24.52 -22.13
CA ARG A 271 13.79 -23.58 -21.36
C ARG A 271 14.40 -22.49 -22.24
N THR A 272 14.73 -22.76 -23.50
CA THR A 272 15.17 -21.70 -24.44
C THR A 272 14.01 -20.80 -24.86
N ALA A 273 12.82 -21.36 -25.09
CA ALA A 273 11.62 -20.57 -25.37
C ALA A 273 11.23 -19.68 -24.17
N LEU A 274 11.34 -20.21 -22.93
CA LEU A 274 11.16 -19.43 -21.72
C LEU A 274 12.19 -18.30 -21.62
N LEU A 275 13.50 -18.59 -21.76
CA LEU A 275 14.55 -17.56 -21.73
C LEU A 275 14.34 -16.50 -22.82
N ALA A 276 13.83 -16.90 -23.99
CA ALA A 276 13.50 -15.98 -25.07
C ALA A 276 12.42 -14.98 -24.65
N ALA A 277 11.30 -15.48 -24.11
CA ALA A 277 10.23 -14.63 -23.61
C ALA A 277 10.75 -13.71 -22.50
N LEU A 278 11.49 -14.24 -21.53
CA LEU A 278 12.03 -13.45 -20.41
C LEU A 278 13.00 -12.35 -20.90
N SER A 279 13.85 -12.65 -21.89
CA SER A 279 14.78 -11.68 -22.48
C SER A 279 14.05 -10.55 -23.19
N ILE A 280 13.00 -10.87 -23.97
CA ILE A 280 12.17 -9.88 -24.66
C ILE A 280 11.48 -8.98 -23.64
N LEU A 281 10.90 -9.55 -22.59
CA LEU A 281 10.19 -8.80 -21.56
C LEU A 281 11.12 -7.90 -20.75
N LEU A 282 12.31 -8.38 -20.36
CA LEU A 282 13.32 -7.56 -19.66
C LEU A 282 13.81 -6.41 -20.55
N GLY A 283 14.15 -6.71 -21.80
CA GLY A 283 14.62 -5.70 -22.75
C GLY A 283 13.55 -4.65 -23.03
N PHE A 284 12.31 -5.07 -23.22
CA PHE A 284 11.18 -4.16 -23.41
C PHE A 284 10.96 -3.28 -22.18
N GLU A 285 10.89 -3.86 -20.98
CA GLU A 285 10.67 -3.07 -19.76
C GLU A 285 11.76 -2.00 -19.57
N MET A 286 13.04 -2.36 -19.78
CA MET A 286 14.15 -1.42 -19.67
C MET A 286 14.04 -0.28 -20.71
N VAL A 287 13.81 -0.61 -21.98
CA VAL A 287 13.71 0.38 -23.06
C VAL A 287 12.48 1.26 -22.87
N SER A 288 11.31 0.65 -22.63
CA SER A 288 10.05 1.36 -22.52
C SER A 288 9.99 2.28 -21.30
N ARG A 289 10.55 1.89 -20.15
CA ARG A 289 10.65 2.79 -18.99
C ARG A 289 11.59 3.97 -19.25
N THR A 290 12.69 3.72 -19.95
CA THR A 290 13.63 4.78 -20.36
C THR A 290 12.96 5.77 -21.32
N VAL A 291 12.17 5.26 -22.27
CA VAL A 291 11.37 6.10 -23.18
C VAL A 291 10.29 6.87 -22.41
N LEU A 292 9.55 6.22 -21.52
CA LEU A 292 8.52 6.88 -20.70
C LEU A 292 9.10 8.03 -19.86
N HIS A 293 10.28 7.82 -19.30
CA HIS A 293 10.97 8.84 -18.53
C HIS A 293 11.42 10.02 -19.41
N HIS A 294 12.21 9.76 -20.45
CA HIS A 294 12.77 10.86 -21.25
C HIS A 294 11.75 11.54 -22.18
N ALA A 295 10.72 10.83 -22.66
CA ALA A 295 9.73 11.37 -23.58
C ALA A 295 8.48 11.90 -22.87
N PHE A 296 8.13 11.37 -21.69
CA PHE A 296 6.87 11.71 -21.00
C PHE A 296 7.06 12.17 -19.56
N GLY A 297 8.30 12.30 -19.06
CA GLY A 297 8.59 12.76 -17.70
C GLY A 297 8.06 11.81 -16.60
N THR A 298 7.79 10.55 -16.94
CA THR A 298 7.33 9.56 -15.96
C THR A 298 8.52 9.04 -15.17
N PRO A 299 8.49 9.05 -13.82
CA PRO A 299 9.62 8.58 -13.03
C PRO A 299 9.87 7.08 -13.25
N PHE A 300 11.11 6.64 -13.06
CA PHE A 300 11.43 5.21 -13.07
C PHE A 300 10.77 4.52 -11.87
N PRO A 301 10.29 3.27 -12.03
CA PRO A 301 9.68 2.56 -10.91
C PRO A 301 10.71 2.32 -9.80
N GLU A 302 10.24 2.31 -8.57
CA GLU A 302 11.03 2.21 -7.35
C GLU A 302 10.39 1.19 -6.41
N ASP A 303 11.22 0.42 -5.70
CA ASP A 303 10.78 -0.54 -4.69
C ASP A 303 9.64 -1.45 -5.21
N ARG A 304 8.47 -1.37 -4.55
CA ARG A 304 7.26 -2.13 -4.81
C ARG A 304 6.66 -1.89 -6.19
N THR A 305 6.89 -0.73 -6.82
CA THR A 305 6.40 -0.49 -8.19
C THR A 305 7.25 -1.20 -9.24
N ALA A 306 8.41 -1.76 -8.87
CA ALA A 306 9.26 -2.55 -9.75
C ALA A 306 9.20 -4.06 -9.46
N LEU A 307 8.26 -4.52 -8.60
CA LEU A 307 8.26 -5.85 -8.01
C LEU A 307 8.20 -7.01 -9.02
N HIS A 308 7.56 -6.82 -10.18
CA HIS A 308 7.50 -7.82 -11.27
C HIS A 308 8.85 -8.13 -11.90
N LEU A 309 9.82 -7.23 -11.78
CA LEU A 309 11.19 -7.48 -12.25
C LEU A 309 11.86 -8.59 -11.44
N VAL A 310 11.53 -8.75 -10.15
CA VAL A 310 12.14 -9.76 -9.29
C VAL A 310 11.93 -11.19 -9.84
N PRO A 311 10.70 -11.69 -10.04
CA PRO A 311 10.51 -13.01 -10.62
C PRO A 311 11.06 -13.13 -12.04
N LEU A 312 11.01 -12.05 -12.82
CA LEU A 312 11.51 -12.03 -14.19
C LEU A 312 13.04 -12.23 -14.23
N MET A 313 13.78 -11.52 -13.39
CA MET A 313 15.24 -11.65 -13.25
C MET A 313 15.65 -13.02 -12.68
N LEU A 314 14.96 -13.51 -11.65
CA LEU A 314 15.25 -14.81 -11.04
C LEU A 314 15.02 -15.97 -12.02
N LEU A 315 13.92 -15.93 -12.78
CA LEU A 315 13.63 -16.93 -13.81
C LEU A 315 14.63 -16.83 -14.97
N ALA A 316 15.00 -15.63 -15.39
CA ALA A 316 15.96 -15.43 -16.47
C ALA A 316 17.34 -15.98 -16.08
N PHE A 317 17.81 -15.65 -14.88
CA PHE A 317 19.06 -16.15 -14.33
C PHE A 317 19.07 -17.67 -14.20
N GLY A 318 18.03 -18.26 -13.59
CA GLY A 318 17.89 -19.71 -13.47
C GLY A 318 17.86 -20.43 -14.81
N SER A 319 17.16 -19.87 -15.80
CA SER A 319 17.08 -20.42 -17.16
C SER A 319 18.42 -20.33 -17.90
N SER A 320 19.15 -19.21 -17.75
CA SER A 320 20.49 -19.05 -18.30
C SER A 320 21.48 -20.06 -17.71
N LEU A 321 21.47 -20.24 -16.39
CA LEU A 321 22.33 -21.23 -15.72
C LEU A 321 22.01 -22.66 -16.17
N ASP A 322 20.72 -23.01 -16.29
CA ASP A 322 20.28 -24.34 -16.71
C ASP A 322 20.73 -24.70 -18.13
N LEU A 323 20.84 -23.71 -19.02
CA LEU A 323 21.38 -23.88 -20.38
C LEU A 323 22.89 -23.95 -20.40
N LEU A 324 23.56 -23.01 -19.72
CA LEU A 324 25.01 -22.90 -19.76
C LEU A 324 25.73 -24.06 -19.09
N LYS A 325 25.09 -24.70 -18.10
CA LYS A 325 25.63 -25.87 -17.41
C LYS A 325 25.81 -27.09 -18.32
N GLU A 326 25.18 -27.13 -19.50
CA GLU A 326 25.40 -28.21 -20.47
C GLU A 326 26.79 -28.16 -21.07
N LYS A 327 27.31 -26.95 -21.28
CA LYS A 327 28.68 -26.73 -21.75
C LYS A 327 29.67 -26.68 -20.58
N TRP A 328 29.28 -26.05 -19.48
CA TRP A 328 30.13 -25.81 -18.32
C TRP A 328 29.44 -26.27 -17.04
N HIS A 329 29.51 -27.57 -16.76
CA HIS A 329 28.76 -28.23 -15.68
C HIS A 329 28.96 -27.60 -14.29
N MET A 330 30.10 -26.96 -14.02
CA MET A 330 30.35 -26.26 -12.75
C MET A 330 29.47 -25.02 -12.54
N LEU A 331 28.92 -24.43 -13.61
CA LEU A 331 28.03 -23.27 -13.48
C LEU A 331 26.74 -23.58 -12.72
N ARG A 332 26.34 -24.85 -12.59
CA ARG A 332 25.19 -25.22 -11.76
C ARG A 332 25.36 -24.76 -10.29
N TRP A 333 26.59 -24.70 -9.79
CA TRP A 333 26.88 -24.30 -8.41
C TRP A 333 26.69 -22.81 -8.17
N VAL A 334 26.73 -21.98 -9.23
CA VAL A 334 26.39 -20.56 -9.15
C VAL A 334 24.93 -20.37 -8.69
N ALA A 335 24.07 -21.37 -8.90
CA ALA A 335 22.70 -21.33 -8.37
C ALA A 335 22.64 -21.27 -6.82
N LEU A 336 23.73 -21.56 -6.09
CA LEU A 336 23.78 -21.38 -4.63
C LEU A 336 23.56 -19.91 -4.23
N PHE A 337 23.98 -18.93 -5.05
CA PHE A 337 23.74 -17.52 -4.76
C PHE A 337 22.24 -17.18 -4.66
N LEU A 338 21.39 -17.93 -5.38
CA LEU A 338 19.93 -17.77 -5.28
C LEU A 338 19.39 -18.14 -3.89
N LEU A 339 20.09 -18.99 -3.14
CA LEU A 339 19.69 -19.38 -1.78
C LEU A 339 19.91 -18.28 -0.74
N ALA A 340 20.57 -17.17 -1.10
CA ALA A 340 20.68 -16.01 -0.21
C ALA A 340 19.30 -15.42 0.15
N LEU A 341 18.34 -15.46 -0.78
CA LEU A 341 16.98 -14.95 -0.57
C LEU A 341 16.17 -15.79 0.44
N PRO A 342 16.00 -17.13 0.26
CA PRO A 342 15.32 -17.95 1.26
C PRO A 342 16.06 -17.98 2.59
N LEU A 343 17.40 -17.91 2.59
CA LEU A 343 18.16 -17.81 3.83
C LEU A 343 17.81 -16.52 4.57
N ARG A 344 17.77 -15.37 3.88
CA ARG A 344 17.33 -14.10 4.49
C ARG A 344 15.92 -14.21 5.03
N THR A 345 14.98 -14.75 4.26
CA THR A 345 13.59 -14.96 4.73
C THR A 345 13.53 -15.75 6.03
N VAL A 346 14.32 -16.82 6.18
CA VAL A 346 14.37 -17.60 7.42
C VAL A 346 15.00 -16.79 8.57
N LEU A 347 16.07 -16.04 8.31
CA LEU A 347 16.77 -15.25 9.32
C LEU A 347 15.99 -14.02 9.79
N THR A 348 15.13 -13.46 8.93
CA THR A 348 14.34 -12.25 9.22
C THR A 348 12.84 -12.53 9.31
N ALA A 349 12.46 -13.81 9.45
CA ALA A 349 11.06 -14.21 9.55
C ALA A 349 10.40 -13.54 10.75
N ASN A 350 9.26 -12.91 10.52
CA ASN A 350 8.46 -12.26 11.55
C ASN A 350 6.99 -12.22 11.12
N VAL A 351 6.09 -12.16 12.10
CA VAL A 351 4.64 -12.13 11.86
C VAL A 351 3.99 -10.78 12.14
N GLY A 352 4.72 -9.86 12.77
CA GLY A 352 4.19 -8.62 13.31
C GLY A 352 4.52 -7.36 12.53
N THR A 353 5.38 -7.41 11.51
CA THR A 353 5.78 -6.21 10.75
C THR A 353 5.99 -6.54 9.29
N THR A 354 6.02 -5.52 8.41
CA THR A 354 6.60 -5.68 7.08
C THR A 354 8.11 -5.45 7.14
N SER A 355 8.87 -6.04 6.23
CA SER A 355 10.32 -5.79 6.13
C SER A 355 10.61 -4.38 5.60
N PHE A 356 9.63 -3.78 4.91
CA PHE A 356 9.80 -2.53 4.18
C PHE A 356 9.28 -1.31 4.96
N TRP A 357 8.24 -1.47 5.77
CA TRP A 357 7.67 -0.42 6.64
C TRP A 357 7.43 -0.91 8.07
N PRO A 358 8.47 -1.34 8.81
CA PRO A 358 8.29 -1.76 10.19
C PRO A 358 7.86 -0.62 11.12
N GLU A 359 8.10 0.65 10.74
CA GLU A 359 7.65 1.86 11.46
C GLU A 359 6.16 2.16 11.33
N GLN A 360 5.45 1.51 10.40
CA GLN A 360 4.01 1.72 10.24
C GLN A 360 3.17 0.73 11.05
N ALA A 361 3.80 -0.25 11.68
CA ALA A 361 3.12 -1.28 12.45
C ALA A 361 2.72 -0.74 13.82
N ILE A 362 1.44 -0.37 13.99
CA ILE A 362 0.85 -0.06 15.29
C ILE A 362 0.17 -1.33 15.82
N PRO A 363 0.74 -2.04 16.80
CA PRO A 363 0.13 -3.27 17.28
C PRO A 363 -1.11 -3.00 18.14
N ALA A 364 -1.98 -4.00 18.24
CA ALA A 364 -3.20 -3.94 19.03
C ALA A 364 -2.95 -3.54 20.49
N GLU A 365 -1.83 -3.97 21.07
CA GLU A 365 -1.46 -3.65 22.46
C GLU A 365 -1.23 -2.14 22.68
N VAL A 366 -0.70 -1.42 21.69
CA VAL A 366 -0.50 0.04 21.77
C VAL A 366 -1.84 0.74 21.76
N ILE A 367 -2.74 0.34 20.86
CA ILE A 367 -4.08 0.91 20.74
C ILE A 367 -4.90 0.65 22.02
N GLN A 368 -4.84 -0.57 22.55
CA GLN A 368 -5.53 -0.94 23.79
C GLN A 368 -4.96 -0.17 25.00
N HIS A 369 -3.64 -0.06 25.11
CA HIS A 369 -3.00 0.71 26.19
C HIS A 369 -3.41 2.18 26.15
N VAL A 370 -3.43 2.80 24.97
CA VAL A 370 -3.90 4.19 24.84
C VAL A 370 -5.38 4.31 25.17
N ALA A 371 -6.21 3.31 24.84
CA ALA A 371 -7.61 3.29 25.24
C ALA A 371 -7.79 3.26 26.76
N GLU A 372 -7.01 2.45 27.46
CA GLU A 372 -7.00 2.37 28.93
C GLU A 372 -6.55 3.69 29.56
N LEU A 373 -5.46 4.28 29.05
CA LEU A 373 -4.99 5.59 29.49
C LEU A 373 -6.06 6.67 29.26
N GLN A 374 -6.68 6.71 28.08
CA GLN A 374 -7.71 7.70 27.79
C GLN A 374 -8.95 7.51 28.67
N ALA A 375 -9.36 6.28 28.95
CA ALA A 375 -10.51 5.99 29.81
C ALA A 375 -10.27 6.38 31.28
N ALA A 376 -9.02 6.42 31.73
CA ALA A 376 -8.66 6.90 33.06
C ALA A 376 -8.72 8.44 33.19
N HIS A 377 -8.88 9.16 32.08
CA HIS A 377 -8.95 10.62 32.04
C HIS A 377 -10.38 11.11 31.78
N ASN A 378 -10.71 12.29 32.32
CA ASN A 378 -12.03 12.92 32.12
C ASN A 378 -12.21 13.53 30.70
N ARG A 379 -11.16 13.50 29.88
CA ARG A 379 -11.12 14.03 28.52
C ARG A 379 -10.24 13.16 27.62
N PRO A 380 -10.40 13.23 26.29
CA PRO A 380 -9.52 12.58 25.35
C PRO A 380 -8.07 13.09 25.51
N LEU A 381 -7.11 12.18 25.35
CA LEU A 381 -5.69 12.51 25.37
C LEU A 381 -5.28 13.07 24.01
N VAL A 382 -4.43 14.10 24.00
CA VAL A 382 -3.86 14.60 22.74
C VAL A 382 -2.67 13.72 22.36
N ILE A 383 -2.75 13.10 21.18
CA ILE A 383 -1.78 12.09 20.73
C ILE A 383 -1.12 12.58 19.45
N GLY A 384 0.21 12.70 19.46
CA GLY A 384 1.03 13.05 18.31
C GLY A 384 1.67 11.82 17.65
N ALA A 385 1.82 11.85 16.33
CA ALA A 385 2.58 10.85 15.59
C ALA A 385 2.98 11.37 14.21
N TYR A 386 3.88 10.65 13.53
CA TYR A 386 4.21 10.94 12.14
C TYR A 386 2.97 10.83 11.23
N HIS A 387 2.88 11.70 10.22
CA HIS A 387 1.65 11.88 9.45
C HIS A 387 1.08 10.62 8.78
N GLN A 388 1.94 9.66 8.38
CA GLN A 388 1.48 8.40 7.80
C GLN A 388 0.75 7.50 8.81
N MET A 389 0.91 7.72 10.12
CA MET A 389 0.25 6.94 11.15
C MET A 389 -1.24 7.26 11.30
N ALA A 390 -1.69 8.44 10.88
CA ALA A 390 -3.09 8.86 11.04
C ALA A 390 -4.08 7.88 10.40
N ALA A 391 -3.76 7.39 9.19
CA ALA A 391 -4.60 6.41 8.51
C ALA A 391 -4.60 5.06 9.23
N VAL A 392 -3.41 4.58 9.63
CA VAL A 392 -3.24 3.32 10.36
C VAL A 392 -4.00 3.34 11.68
N TRP A 393 -3.82 4.41 12.47
CA TRP A 393 -4.51 4.62 13.74
C TRP A 393 -6.03 4.58 13.62
N SER A 394 -6.58 5.20 12.57
CA SER A 394 -8.02 5.15 12.31
C SER A 394 -8.47 3.73 12.02
N PHE A 395 -7.71 3.00 11.19
CA PHE A 395 -8.03 1.62 10.84
C PHE A 395 -8.00 0.70 12.06
N GLU A 396 -6.93 0.77 12.86
CA GLU A 396 -6.77 -0.07 14.05
C GLU A 396 -7.86 0.21 15.10
N GLN A 397 -8.28 1.47 15.26
CA GLN A 397 -9.44 1.79 16.11
C GLN A 397 -10.74 1.13 15.61
N TRP A 398 -11.00 1.16 14.30
CA TRP A 398 -12.23 0.59 13.74
C TRP A 398 -12.28 -0.92 13.90
N GLU A 399 -11.16 -1.60 13.70
CA GLU A 399 -11.08 -3.05 13.86
C GLU A 399 -11.27 -3.49 15.31
N HIS A 400 -10.84 -2.68 16.26
CA HIS A 400 -11.01 -2.94 17.68
C HIS A 400 -12.29 -2.31 18.28
N ASP A 401 -13.12 -1.64 17.47
CA ASP A 401 -14.31 -0.88 17.88
C ASP A 401 -14.05 0.10 19.05
N LEU A 402 -12.90 0.78 18.99
CA LEU A 402 -12.48 1.77 19.98
C LEU A 402 -12.73 3.21 19.48
N LEU A 403 -13.04 4.10 20.41
CA LEU A 403 -13.21 5.54 20.15
C LEU A 403 -12.06 6.32 20.82
N LEU A 404 -10.95 6.50 20.10
CA LEU A 404 -9.81 7.27 20.57
C LEU A 404 -9.77 8.65 19.93
N ASN A 405 -9.05 9.57 20.56
CA ASN A 405 -8.81 10.87 19.96
C ASN A 405 -8.08 10.70 18.61
N PRO A 406 -8.47 11.43 17.54
CA PRO A 406 -7.73 11.40 16.29
C PRO A 406 -6.27 11.83 16.48
N LEU A 407 -5.34 11.13 15.85
CA LEU A 407 -3.93 11.51 15.85
C LEU A 407 -3.73 12.93 15.30
N ARG A 408 -2.76 13.63 15.89
CA ARG A 408 -2.24 14.90 15.38
C ARG A 408 -0.97 14.63 14.56
N PRO A 409 -1.02 14.78 13.22
CA PRO A 409 0.11 14.48 12.35
C PRO A 409 1.12 15.63 12.18
N TYR A 410 0.85 16.80 12.77
CA TYR A 410 1.59 18.04 12.53
C TYR A 410 2.73 18.22 13.53
N ASN A 411 3.81 18.89 13.12
CA ASN A 411 4.97 19.22 13.96
C ASN A 411 5.62 18.01 14.67
N HIS A 412 5.54 16.82 14.09
CA HIS A 412 6.16 15.61 14.65
C HIS A 412 7.69 15.71 14.65
N PRO A 413 8.39 15.38 15.76
CA PRO A 413 7.86 15.08 17.09
C PRO A 413 7.31 16.33 17.82
N ASP A 414 6.03 16.28 18.22
CA ASP A 414 5.34 17.45 18.80
C ASP A 414 5.58 17.49 20.33
N PRO A 415 6.18 18.56 20.90
CA PRO A 415 6.41 18.67 22.34
C PRO A 415 5.15 19.00 23.14
N HIS A 416 4.04 19.38 22.49
CA HIS A 416 2.84 19.88 23.15
C HIS A 416 1.75 18.82 23.33
N VAL A 417 2.02 17.56 23.01
CA VAL A 417 1.06 16.46 23.15
C VAL A 417 1.31 15.67 24.44
N GLU A 418 0.28 14.96 24.92
CA GLU A 418 0.41 14.12 26.12
C GLU A 418 1.03 12.78 25.78
N LEU A 419 0.65 12.20 24.64
CA LEU A 419 1.18 10.94 24.15
C LEU A 419 1.83 11.14 22.79
N LEU A 420 2.97 10.51 22.57
CA LEU A 420 3.72 10.57 21.33
C LEU A 420 4.07 9.16 20.88
N LEU A 421 3.64 8.80 19.67
CA LEU A 421 4.02 7.56 19.00
C LEU A 421 5.17 7.86 18.03
N LEU A 422 6.33 7.25 18.25
CA LEU A 422 7.55 7.58 17.49
C LEU A 422 8.40 6.36 17.14
N ASP A 423 9.16 6.47 16.04
CA ASP A 423 10.20 5.50 15.65
C ASP A 423 11.57 6.02 16.13
N PRO A 424 12.17 5.41 17.16
CA PRO A 424 13.41 5.89 17.78
C PRO A 424 14.63 5.76 16.86
N LEU A 425 14.51 5.07 15.72
CA LEU A 425 15.57 4.99 14.72
C LEU A 425 15.76 6.31 13.97
N HIS A 426 14.67 7.06 13.78
CA HIS A 426 14.65 8.28 12.97
C HIS A 426 14.43 9.54 13.82
N ASP A 427 13.62 9.42 14.86
CA ASP A 427 13.18 10.54 15.69
C ASP A 427 13.66 10.39 17.14
N ARG A 428 13.69 11.50 17.85
CA ARG A 428 13.91 11.51 19.30
C ARG A 428 12.74 12.19 19.98
N PRO A 429 12.27 11.66 21.12
CA PRO A 429 11.24 12.34 21.90
C PRO A 429 11.75 13.71 22.37
N PRO A 430 10.90 14.75 22.39
CA PRO A 430 11.21 16.01 23.03
C PRO A 430 11.53 15.86 24.53
N GLU A 431 12.14 16.89 25.12
CA GLU A 431 12.41 16.90 26.55
C GLU A 431 11.12 16.76 27.38
N GLY A 432 11.19 16.01 28.49
CA GLY A 432 10.05 15.78 29.39
C GLY A 432 9.20 14.55 29.08
N PHE A 433 9.35 13.94 27.90
CA PHE A 433 8.73 12.66 27.59
C PHE A 433 9.44 11.50 28.30
N VAL A 434 8.65 10.60 28.86
CA VAL A 434 9.10 9.33 29.46
C VAL A 434 8.50 8.19 28.65
N LYS A 435 9.31 7.17 28.38
CA LYS A 435 8.86 6.00 27.64
C LYS A 435 7.81 5.25 28.45
N GLU A 436 6.66 5.04 27.82
CA GLU A 436 5.49 4.40 28.41
C GLU A 436 5.44 2.92 28.03
N LEU A 437 5.62 2.61 26.75
CA LEU A 437 5.47 1.25 26.21
C LEU A 437 6.38 1.03 24.98
N ASP A 438 7.00 -0.14 24.93
CA ASP A 438 7.59 -0.71 23.72
C ASP A 438 6.51 -1.43 22.92
N ALA A 439 6.35 -1.11 21.63
CA ALA A 439 5.53 -1.94 20.77
C ALA A 439 6.18 -3.33 20.67
N GLY A 440 5.46 -4.37 21.08
CA GLY A 440 5.91 -5.77 21.05
C GLY A 440 6.15 -6.30 19.64
N THR A 441 5.66 -5.60 18.62
CA THR A 441 6.05 -5.76 17.21
C THR A 441 6.20 -4.39 16.55
N GLY A 442 7.14 -4.23 15.64
CA GLY A 442 7.38 -2.94 14.98
C GLY A 442 8.70 -2.31 15.39
N ARG A 443 8.81 -1.01 15.13
CA ARG A 443 9.83 -0.14 15.73
C ARG A 443 9.24 0.95 16.61
N LEU A 444 7.91 1.00 16.74
CA LEU A 444 7.26 2.12 17.41
C LEU A 444 7.42 2.04 18.93
N GLU A 445 7.56 3.19 19.54
CA GLU A 445 7.53 3.36 20.98
C GLU A 445 6.46 4.40 21.33
N LEU A 446 5.73 4.14 22.41
CA LEU A 446 4.80 5.10 23.00
C LEU A 446 5.50 5.84 24.13
N TRP A 447 5.42 7.15 24.08
CA TRP A 447 6.00 8.06 25.06
C TRP A 447 4.92 8.94 25.65
N HIS A 448 5.06 9.28 26.92
CA HIS A 448 4.09 10.06 27.68
C HIS A 448 4.77 11.27 28.33
N HIS A 449 4.11 12.42 28.27
CA HIS A 449 4.53 13.64 28.95
C HIS A 449 3.37 14.16 29.84
N ALA A 450 3.33 13.71 31.09
CA ALA A 450 2.26 14.05 32.04
C ALA A 450 2.07 15.55 32.29
N ALA A 451 3.12 16.36 32.11
CA ALA A 451 3.08 17.81 32.31
C ALA A 451 2.91 18.63 31.01
N ALA A 452 2.63 18.00 29.85
CA ALA A 452 2.64 18.69 28.55
C ALA A 452 1.44 19.63 28.40
N ILE A 453 0.29 19.23 28.93
CA ILE A 453 -0.94 20.02 28.90
C ILE A 453 -1.35 20.37 30.33
N GLN A 454 -0.96 21.57 30.76
CA GLN A 454 -1.37 22.11 32.04
C GLN A 454 -2.55 23.05 31.84
N VAL A 455 -3.71 22.61 32.30
CA VAL A 455 -4.94 23.41 32.26
C VAL A 455 -4.82 24.59 33.23
N ASP A 456 -4.99 25.81 32.72
CA ASP A 456 -5.05 27.02 33.55
C ASP A 456 -6.47 27.30 34.04
N SER A 457 -7.38 27.53 33.09
CA SER A 457 -8.75 27.94 33.38
C SER A 457 -9.72 27.55 32.26
N LEU A 458 -10.97 27.29 32.63
CA LEU A 458 -12.05 27.09 31.67
C LEU A 458 -12.45 28.45 31.08
N VAL A 459 -12.33 28.58 29.77
CA VAL A 459 -12.63 29.83 29.05
C VAL A 459 -14.06 29.82 28.50
N TRP A 460 -14.53 28.65 28.04
CA TRP A 460 -15.86 28.48 27.46
C TRP A 460 -16.38 27.07 27.70
N ASP A 461 -17.67 26.90 28.00
CA ASP A 461 -18.39 25.62 28.01
C ASP A 461 -19.84 25.89 27.58
N SER A 462 -20.27 25.32 26.45
CA SER A 462 -21.64 25.48 25.96
C SER A 462 -22.09 24.30 25.12
N ALA A 463 -23.39 24.05 25.13
CA ALA A 463 -24.04 23.07 24.26
C ALA A 463 -24.80 23.78 23.14
N PHE A 464 -24.72 23.20 21.95
CA PHE A 464 -25.34 23.66 20.72
C PHE A 464 -26.15 22.52 20.11
N HIS A 465 -27.26 22.86 19.49
CA HIS A 465 -28.00 21.97 18.61
C HIS A 465 -27.93 22.55 17.21
N VAL A 466 -27.34 21.79 16.30
CA VAL A 466 -27.20 22.19 14.90
C VAL A 466 -27.93 21.18 14.01
N ALA A 467 -28.57 21.70 12.96
CA ALA A 467 -29.17 20.88 11.93
C ALA A 467 -28.58 21.33 10.59
N LEU A 468 -27.90 20.41 9.89
CA LEU A 468 -27.59 20.61 8.48
C LEU A 468 -28.78 20.08 7.68
N GLY A 469 -29.40 20.97 6.90
CA GLY A 469 -30.26 20.57 5.79
C GLY A 469 -29.42 20.29 4.55
N GLU A 470 -29.90 20.73 3.38
CA GLU A 470 -29.16 20.68 2.10
C GLU A 470 -28.01 21.71 2.00
N ARG A 471 -27.43 22.12 3.14
CA ARG A 471 -26.30 23.07 3.18
C ARG A 471 -25.03 22.29 3.41
N GLU A 472 -23.98 22.64 2.67
CA GLU A 472 -22.66 22.03 2.87
C GLU A 472 -22.07 22.38 4.24
N PHE A 473 -22.36 23.57 4.78
CA PHE A 473 -21.75 24.07 6.00
C PHE A 473 -22.80 24.50 7.03
N THR A 474 -22.53 24.24 8.31
CA THR A 474 -23.28 24.83 9.42
C THR A 474 -22.33 25.24 10.53
N GLU A 475 -22.32 26.53 10.83
CA GLU A 475 -21.57 27.09 11.95
C GLU A 475 -22.11 26.53 13.26
N VAL A 476 -21.21 25.98 14.08
CA VAL A 476 -21.50 25.51 15.44
C VAL A 476 -21.22 26.63 16.42
N TRP A 477 -20.10 27.30 16.25
CA TRP A 477 -19.64 28.33 17.17
C TRP A 477 -18.84 29.41 16.46
N HIS A 478 -19.22 30.67 16.68
CA HIS A 478 -18.55 31.86 16.16
C HIS A 478 -18.60 32.94 17.26
N PRO A 479 -17.58 33.04 18.13
CA PRO A 479 -17.60 33.98 19.24
C PRO A 479 -17.43 35.41 18.74
N GLN A 480 -18.27 36.33 19.25
CA GLN A 480 -18.17 37.77 18.90
C GLN A 480 -16.91 38.46 19.47
N ARG A 481 -16.29 37.87 20.51
CA ARG A 481 -15.02 38.29 21.07
C ARG A 481 -14.14 37.07 21.28
N THR A 482 -12.87 37.21 20.92
CA THR A 482 -11.88 36.15 21.09
C THR A 482 -11.75 35.79 22.56
N PRO A 483 -12.05 34.53 22.95
CA PRO A 483 -11.88 34.12 24.33
C PRO A 483 -10.37 34.02 24.65
N GLY A 484 -9.91 34.80 25.63
CA GLY A 484 -8.56 34.72 26.20
C GLY A 484 -7.47 35.55 25.49
N PRO A 485 -6.44 36.02 26.23
CA PRO A 485 -5.20 36.56 25.64
C PRO A 485 -4.44 35.47 24.86
N GLY A 486 -3.49 35.86 24.00
CA GLY A 486 -2.82 35.06 22.95
C GLY A 486 -2.00 33.82 23.33
N GLY A 487 -2.46 33.02 24.30
CA GLY A 487 -1.90 31.72 24.68
C GLY A 487 -2.52 30.54 23.91
N SER A 488 -1.93 29.36 24.10
CA SER A 488 -2.45 28.10 23.55
C SER A 488 -3.73 27.67 24.27
N HIS A 489 -4.64 27.03 23.55
CA HIS A 489 -5.90 26.56 24.11
C HIS A 489 -6.11 25.08 23.78
N LEU A 490 -6.80 24.36 24.66
CA LEU A 490 -7.33 23.04 24.40
C LEU A 490 -8.81 23.16 24.06
N LEU A 491 -9.18 22.64 22.89
CA LEU A 491 -10.54 22.51 22.42
C LEU A 491 -11.05 21.10 22.71
N GLU A 492 -12.06 20.96 23.56
CA GLU A 492 -12.78 19.69 23.74
C GLU A 492 -14.13 19.78 23.04
N VAL A 493 -14.43 18.80 22.19
CA VAL A 493 -15.68 18.72 21.44
C VAL A 493 -16.32 17.37 21.67
N GLU A 494 -17.52 17.39 22.27
CA GLU A 494 -18.40 16.22 22.34
C GLU A 494 -19.48 16.36 21.26
N LEU A 495 -19.64 15.35 20.41
CA LEU A 495 -20.63 15.31 19.33
C LEU A 495 -21.52 14.08 19.48
N LEU A 496 -22.82 14.27 19.33
CA LEU A 496 -23.78 13.19 19.08
C LEU A 496 -24.52 13.49 17.80
N ILE A 497 -24.35 12.64 16.78
CA ILE A 497 -24.86 12.87 15.44
C ILE A 497 -26.00 11.90 15.15
N ASP A 498 -27.11 12.45 14.67
CA ASP A 498 -28.25 11.71 14.16
C ASP A 498 -28.43 12.03 12.67
N ALA A 499 -28.48 10.99 11.85
CA ALA A 499 -28.59 11.11 10.40
C ALA A 499 -29.32 9.88 9.82
N PRO A 500 -30.12 10.04 8.75
CA PRO A 500 -30.90 8.96 8.17
C PRO A 500 -30.02 7.88 7.52
N HIS A 501 -28.82 8.25 7.06
CA HIS A 501 -27.88 7.38 6.35
C HIS A 501 -26.45 7.58 6.88
N PRO A 502 -25.57 6.57 6.77
CA PRO A 502 -24.16 6.71 7.15
C PRO A 502 -23.52 7.92 6.45
N LEU A 503 -22.75 8.70 7.20
CA LEU A 503 -22.10 9.91 6.71
C LEU A 503 -20.64 9.61 6.37
N ASN A 504 -20.25 9.80 5.11
CA ASN A 504 -18.92 9.38 4.64
C ASN A 504 -17.87 10.50 4.63
N GLU A 505 -18.30 11.77 4.68
CA GLU A 505 -17.39 12.92 4.49
C GLU A 505 -17.62 14.08 5.46
N LEU A 506 -18.43 13.89 6.51
CA LEU A 506 -18.63 14.91 7.54
C LEU A 506 -17.32 15.27 8.26
N GLN A 507 -16.97 16.55 8.23
CA GLN A 507 -15.77 17.10 8.88
C GLN A 507 -16.15 18.10 9.96
N LEU A 508 -15.38 18.11 11.04
CA LEU A 508 -15.30 19.23 11.97
C LEU A 508 -14.18 20.15 11.53
N VAL A 509 -14.48 21.42 11.32
CA VAL A 509 -13.52 22.41 10.82
C VAL A 509 -13.39 23.56 11.82
N SER A 510 -12.14 23.86 12.18
CA SER A 510 -11.75 25.05 12.95
C SER A 510 -10.95 25.97 12.04
N GLU A 511 -11.46 27.18 11.80
CA GLU A 511 -10.86 28.16 10.88
C GLU A 511 -10.73 29.52 11.54
N TRP A 512 -9.55 30.12 11.44
CA TRP A 512 -9.22 31.44 11.97
C TRP A 512 -8.76 32.38 10.86
N ARG A 513 -9.22 33.64 10.92
CA ARG A 513 -8.81 34.70 9.99
C ARG A 513 -8.35 35.96 10.71
N ASP A 514 -7.38 36.65 10.14
CA ASP A 514 -6.86 37.92 10.64
C ASP A 514 -7.71 39.13 10.23
N VAL A 515 -7.19 40.35 10.40
CA VAL A 515 -7.85 41.61 10.03
C VAL A 515 -7.99 41.82 8.52
N ASP A 516 -7.08 41.26 7.74
CA ASP A 516 -7.04 41.38 6.29
C ASP A 516 -7.92 40.29 5.63
N GLY A 517 -8.38 39.32 6.42
CA GLY A 517 -9.26 38.23 6.00
C GLY A 517 -8.49 36.97 5.59
N ASP A 518 -7.18 36.96 5.78
CA ASP A 518 -6.29 35.86 5.44
C ASP A 518 -6.44 34.73 6.46
N GLU A 519 -6.38 33.49 5.97
CA GLU A 519 -6.47 32.28 6.80
C GLU A 519 -5.15 32.09 7.56
N THR A 520 -5.19 32.23 8.89
CA THR A 520 -4.01 32.10 9.77
C THR A 520 -3.91 30.71 10.41
N PHE A 521 -5.05 30.02 10.54
CA PHE A 521 -5.12 28.66 11.05
C PHE A 521 -6.34 27.94 10.48
N SER A 522 -6.15 26.70 10.03
CA SER A 522 -7.20 25.86 9.48
C SER A 522 -6.92 24.42 9.85
N GLU A 523 -7.86 23.81 10.54
CA GLU A 523 -7.78 22.40 10.92
C GLU A 523 -9.09 21.71 10.55
N ARG A 524 -8.96 20.62 9.78
CA ARG A 524 -10.10 19.83 9.28
C ARG A 524 -9.97 18.41 9.77
N ILE A 525 -11.01 17.91 10.44
CA ILE A 525 -11.02 16.60 11.06
C ILE A 525 -12.20 15.83 10.48
N PRO A 526 -11.96 14.87 9.57
CA PRO A 526 -13.02 13.97 9.13
C PRO A 526 -13.47 13.14 10.32
N LEU A 527 -14.75 13.18 10.67
CA LEU A 527 -15.24 12.50 11.88
C LEU A 527 -15.23 10.98 11.74
N GLN A 528 -15.23 10.49 10.51
CA GLN A 528 -15.15 9.07 10.16
C GLN A 528 -13.82 8.44 10.60
N VAL A 529 -12.76 9.22 10.84
CA VAL A 529 -11.48 8.69 11.36
C VAL A 529 -11.63 8.07 12.75
N MET A 530 -12.70 8.42 13.48
CA MET A 530 -12.99 7.86 14.81
C MET A 530 -13.84 6.59 14.75
N ALA A 531 -14.78 6.50 13.79
CA ALA A 531 -15.64 5.34 13.62
C ALA A 531 -16.17 5.24 12.18
N LEU A 532 -16.36 4.01 11.69
CA LEU A 532 -16.93 3.76 10.37
C LEU A 532 -18.36 4.31 10.23
N ASP A 533 -19.19 4.08 11.25
CA ASP A 533 -20.53 4.69 11.37
C ASP A 533 -20.58 5.51 12.64
N ILE A 534 -20.59 6.84 12.46
CA ILE A 534 -20.61 7.81 13.55
C ILE A 534 -22.01 8.07 14.10
N ARG A 535 -23.06 7.55 13.46
CA ARG A 535 -24.45 7.81 13.85
C ARG A 535 -24.77 7.20 15.20
N GLY A 536 -25.43 7.97 16.06
CA GLY A 536 -25.79 7.57 17.41
C GLY A 536 -24.61 7.32 18.35
N ARG A 537 -23.36 7.47 17.88
CA ARG A 537 -22.17 7.36 18.71
C ARG A 537 -21.85 8.72 19.32
N LYS A 538 -21.51 8.72 20.61
CA LYS A 538 -20.99 9.90 21.29
C LYS A 538 -19.50 10.02 20.96
N LEU A 539 -19.15 10.92 20.06
CA LEU A 539 -17.76 11.24 19.75
C LEU A 539 -17.24 12.25 20.76
N HIS A 540 -16.01 12.07 21.24
CA HIS A 540 -15.34 13.01 22.14
C HIS A 540 -13.91 13.18 21.66
N LEU A 541 -13.53 14.39 21.27
CA LEU A 541 -12.20 14.70 20.75
C LEU A 541 -11.60 15.93 21.43
N ALA A 542 -10.27 15.97 21.49
CA ALA A 542 -9.50 17.06 22.06
C ALA A 542 -8.45 17.57 21.05
N ARG A 543 -8.39 18.88 20.81
CA ARG A 543 -7.47 19.51 19.85
C ARG A 543 -6.72 20.67 20.45
N LEU A 544 -5.46 20.80 20.08
CA LEU A 544 -4.60 21.91 20.48
C LEU A 544 -4.71 23.05 19.48
N TRP A 545 -5.16 24.19 19.99
CA TRP A 545 -5.15 25.46 19.28
C TRP A 545 -3.85 26.21 19.60
N PRO A 546 -3.10 26.63 18.57
CA PRO A 546 -1.82 27.29 18.79
C PRO A 546 -2.01 28.66 19.45
N ALA A 547 -0.96 29.12 20.14
CA ALA A 547 -0.84 30.51 20.52
C ALA A 547 -0.85 31.41 19.27
N TYR A 548 -1.40 32.62 19.41
CA TYR A 548 -1.57 33.55 18.29
C TYR A 548 -1.10 34.95 18.72
N SER A 549 -0.30 35.58 17.87
CA SER A 549 0.24 36.94 18.07
C SER A 549 -0.57 38.03 17.37
N GLU A 550 -1.39 37.66 16.38
CA GLU A 550 -2.11 38.61 15.51
C GLU A 550 -3.53 38.90 16.01
N ARG A 551 -4.09 40.04 15.56
CA ARG A 551 -5.49 40.41 15.80
C ARG A 551 -6.42 39.53 14.96
N ILE A 552 -6.61 38.27 15.39
CA ILE A 552 -7.60 37.36 14.83
C ILE A 552 -8.98 38.02 14.92
N THR A 553 -9.64 38.24 13.78
CA THR A 553 -10.97 38.88 13.72
C THR A 553 -12.11 37.87 13.64
N ARG A 554 -11.86 36.70 13.07
CA ARG A 554 -12.84 35.63 12.93
C ARG A 554 -12.28 34.32 13.44
N ARG A 555 -13.02 33.68 14.34
CA ARG A 555 -12.85 32.28 14.72
C ARG A 555 -14.16 31.57 14.49
N VAL A 556 -14.13 30.46 13.78
CA VAL A 556 -15.33 29.68 13.56
C VAL A 556 -15.03 28.20 13.72
N LEU A 557 -15.93 27.52 14.41
CA LEU A 557 -16.05 26.07 14.41
C LEU A 557 -17.32 25.73 13.64
N TYR A 558 -17.21 24.90 12.62
CA TYR A 558 -18.35 24.48 11.82
C TYR A 558 -18.27 23.00 11.45
N LEU A 559 -19.43 22.44 11.16
CA LEU A 559 -19.54 21.15 10.50
C LEU A 559 -19.61 21.36 8.99
N TRP A 560 -18.80 20.61 8.25
CA TRP A 560 -18.77 20.61 6.79
C TRP A 560 -19.14 19.22 6.27
N SER A 561 -20.22 19.15 5.50
CA SER A 561 -20.66 17.98 4.76
C SER A 561 -20.58 18.30 3.26
N PRO A 562 -19.52 17.88 2.55
CA PRO A 562 -19.35 18.14 1.12
C PRO A 562 -20.53 17.65 0.26
N ARG A 563 -21.22 16.60 0.70
CA ARG A 563 -22.39 16.03 0.01
C ARG A 563 -23.73 16.64 0.40
N SER A 564 -23.73 17.69 1.24
CA SER A 564 -24.94 18.32 1.78
C SER A 564 -25.93 17.32 2.41
N GLU A 565 -25.40 16.33 3.13
CA GLU A 565 -26.18 15.28 3.78
C GLU A 565 -26.94 15.87 4.98
N ALA A 566 -28.25 15.58 5.05
CA ALA A 566 -29.08 16.05 6.15
C ALA A 566 -28.69 15.34 7.46
N LEU A 567 -28.43 16.12 8.51
CA LEU A 567 -28.11 15.59 9.85
C LEU A 567 -28.54 16.55 10.95
N GLN A 568 -28.71 16.00 12.15
CA GLN A 568 -28.79 16.74 13.40
C GLN A 568 -27.59 16.39 14.27
N ALA A 569 -26.99 17.38 14.92
CA ALA A 569 -25.92 17.15 15.87
C ALA A 569 -26.15 17.94 17.15
N ALA A 570 -26.03 17.25 18.28
CA ALA A 570 -25.82 17.88 19.57
C ALA A 570 -24.31 18.03 19.77
N VAL A 571 -23.83 19.26 19.98
CA VAL A 571 -22.42 19.57 20.14
C VAL A 571 -22.20 20.24 21.49
N ARG A 572 -21.33 19.70 22.33
CA ARG A 572 -20.82 20.40 23.51
C ARG A 572 -19.39 20.82 23.24
N LEU A 573 -19.14 22.11 23.38
CA LEU A 573 -17.83 22.71 23.14
C LEU A 573 -17.27 23.24 24.45
N LYS A 574 -16.06 22.82 24.79
CA LYS A 574 -15.27 23.47 25.84
C LYS A 574 -13.98 24.03 25.26
N VAL A 575 -13.64 25.24 25.69
CA VAL A 575 -12.35 25.88 25.39
C VAL A 575 -11.65 26.11 26.72
N VAL A 576 -10.44 25.59 26.82
CA VAL A 576 -9.64 25.61 28.05
C VAL A 576 -8.32 26.31 27.76
N ALA A 577 -7.97 27.31 28.56
CA ALA A 577 -6.67 27.98 28.46
C ALA A 577 -5.59 27.08 29.05
N LEU A 578 -4.43 27.05 28.39
CA LEU A 578 -3.26 26.30 28.84
C LEU A 578 -2.21 27.24 29.45
N ARG A 579 -1.42 26.73 30.41
CA ARG A 579 -0.32 27.45 31.04
C ARG A 579 0.97 27.42 30.24
#